data_AF-A0A319E5D4-F1
#
_entry.id   AF-A0A319E5D4-F1
#
_cell.length_a   1.000
_cell.length_b   1.000
_cell.length_c   1.000
_cell.angle_alpha   90.00
_cell.angle_beta   90.00
_cell.angle_gamma   90.00
#
_symmetry.space_group_name_H-M   'P 1'
#
loop_
_entity.id
_entity.type
_entity.pdbx_description
1 polymer ?
#
loop_
_entity_poly.entity_id
_entity_poly.type
_entity_poly.pdbx_seq_one_letter_code
_entity_poly.pdbx_strand_id
1 'polypeptide(L)'
;MKTPQPRLRSIGVVPSAEGGPAEITGPGAVSSEARQRLQDALHSSLLKACPAHSWPGNLYLSKCPYPVLVGREHLAGLASLNEVLVTAIDDIVTRWWTDSSANFPTRMPLQPVEERLLQWLDDARRTGSISPFRERCGSWRPDFLIEELIRRKDGRETFRICEINARFCWNGFMVNALGQDALVHTGITGHELMGATDSQTEFFDAFQRLYNPTLPLHLLKGQEPGVDIHLYAHYVKTHMGQRVRFITPADLRLIPCHQSPGGQKLCCLVDSQSPMGGIEFRNEAGELVEEIHQVSLELHHHELLALRYEVLQEISLRCFNDMRTLLLVHDKRMLGIVLEEMDSFVAREVLTPQGASLLKQGICHTILPGSSHLAHLIEQCRQQRDLKDEYLLKPARGGKGEGIVLGENMTPEAWVTRLEELTSPSLVAGGATYVIQRRVRQAKYEILLKDATGVQHLPIVGTYHAIHGEFLGIGIWRSSPGPVCTLSHGGTWMCSVLQDDSEGGC
;
A
#
# COMPACT_ATOMS: atom_id res chain seq x y z
N MET A 1 -9.23 -30.00 24.93
CA MET A 1 -7.91 -29.36 24.75
C MET A 1 -8.13 -28.20 23.79
N LYS A 2 -7.67 -26.98 24.10
CA LYS A 2 -7.71 -25.90 23.10
C LYS A 2 -6.73 -26.28 22.00
N THR A 3 -7.23 -26.42 20.77
CA THR A 3 -6.40 -26.54 19.57
C THR A 3 -5.38 -25.39 19.61
N PRO A 4 -4.07 -25.66 19.44
CA PRO A 4 -3.10 -24.59 19.41
C PRO A 4 -3.48 -23.60 18.29
N GLN A 5 -3.65 -22.32 18.65
CA GLN A 5 -4.02 -21.30 17.66
C GLN A 5 -2.94 -21.21 16.57
N PRO A 6 -3.34 -21.08 15.29
CA PRO A 6 -2.41 -21.09 14.19
C PRO A 6 -1.48 -19.88 14.28
N ARG A 7 -0.18 -20.13 14.39
CA ARG A 7 0.86 -19.10 14.34
C ARG A 7 1.38 -18.92 12.93
N LEU A 8 1.82 -17.71 12.62
CA LEU A 8 2.52 -17.45 11.37
C LEU A 8 3.80 -18.27 11.30
N ARG A 9 4.01 -18.95 10.17
CA ARG A 9 5.22 -19.76 9.92
C ARG A 9 5.57 -19.69 8.44
N SER A 10 6.84 -19.49 8.12
CA SER A 10 7.31 -19.86 6.77
C SER A 10 7.37 -21.38 6.70
N ILE A 11 6.88 -21.96 5.60
CA ILE A 11 6.79 -23.40 5.43
C ILE A 11 7.53 -23.86 4.17
N GLY A 12 8.13 -25.04 4.26
CA GLY A 12 8.62 -25.81 3.13
C GLY A 12 7.60 -26.88 2.78
N VAL A 13 7.25 -26.97 1.50
CA VAL A 13 6.30 -27.96 1.01
C VAL A 13 6.96 -28.71 -0.15
N VAL A 14 7.00 -30.04 -0.05
CA VAL A 14 7.48 -30.91 -1.13
C VAL A 14 6.26 -31.53 -1.80
N PRO A 15 5.96 -31.18 -3.07
CA PRO A 15 4.85 -31.79 -3.78
C PRO A 15 5.03 -33.30 -3.88
N SER A 16 3.99 -34.08 -3.56
CA SER A 16 4.02 -35.55 -3.68
C SER A 16 4.07 -35.96 -5.16
N ALA A 17 4.95 -36.91 -5.50
CA ALA A 17 5.05 -37.45 -6.85
C ALA A 17 3.81 -38.29 -7.26
N GLU A 18 3.00 -38.72 -6.29
CA GLU A 18 1.86 -39.63 -6.48
C GLU A 18 0.51 -38.97 -6.18
N GLY A 19 0.47 -37.63 -6.04
CA GLY A 19 -0.76 -36.91 -5.67
C GLY A 19 -1.20 -37.12 -4.21
N GLY A 20 -0.33 -37.64 -3.34
CA GLY A 20 -0.56 -37.73 -1.90
C GLY A 20 -0.43 -36.37 -1.19
N PRO A 21 -0.79 -36.29 0.11
CA PRO A 21 -0.75 -35.05 0.88
C PRO A 21 0.68 -34.48 0.92
N ALA A 22 0.78 -33.16 0.76
CA ALA A 22 2.07 -32.48 0.75
C ALA A 22 2.60 -32.35 2.18
N GLU A 23 3.80 -32.86 2.45
CA GLU A 23 4.39 -32.77 3.79
C GLU A 23 4.75 -31.31 4.12
N ILE A 24 4.07 -30.74 5.13
CA ILE A 24 4.33 -29.38 5.61
C ILE A 24 5.50 -29.44 6.60
N THR A 25 6.64 -28.89 6.18
CA THR A 25 7.88 -28.87 6.98
C THR A 25 8.39 -27.44 7.15
N GLY A 26 9.51 -27.26 7.87
CA GLY A 26 10.25 -26.00 7.87
C GLY A 26 11.03 -25.84 6.57
N PRO A 27 11.26 -24.60 6.07
CA PRO A 27 12.00 -24.37 4.81
C PRO A 27 13.38 -25.05 4.75
N GLY A 28 14.08 -25.14 5.89
CA GLY A 28 15.39 -25.78 5.98
C GLY A 28 15.37 -27.32 5.89
N ALA A 29 14.22 -27.96 6.11
CA ALA A 29 14.08 -29.41 6.05
C ALA A 29 13.91 -29.93 4.61
N VAL A 30 13.57 -29.06 3.66
CA VAL A 30 13.48 -29.39 2.23
C VAL A 30 14.89 -29.65 1.69
N SER A 31 15.10 -30.69 0.88
CA SER A 31 16.42 -30.97 0.27
C SER A 31 16.81 -29.91 -0.76
N SER A 32 18.10 -29.60 -0.90
CA SER A 32 18.58 -28.59 -1.85
C SER A 32 18.10 -28.83 -3.29
N GLU A 33 18.02 -30.08 -3.74
CA GLU A 33 17.51 -30.41 -5.08
C GLU A 33 16.01 -30.11 -5.22
N ALA A 34 15.21 -30.37 -4.19
CA ALA A 34 13.80 -30.03 -4.18
C ALA A 34 13.60 -28.50 -4.15
N ARG A 35 14.42 -27.78 -3.38
CA ARG A 35 14.40 -26.31 -3.32
C ARG A 35 14.70 -25.68 -4.68
N GLN A 36 15.75 -26.13 -5.35
CA GLN A 36 16.11 -25.64 -6.68
C GLN A 36 14.99 -25.89 -7.70
N ARG A 37 14.40 -27.10 -7.71
CA ARG A 37 13.26 -27.42 -8.59
C ARG A 37 12.05 -26.52 -8.35
N LEU A 38 11.73 -26.24 -7.08
CA LEU A 38 10.63 -25.32 -6.73
C LEU A 38 10.91 -23.89 -7.20
N GLN A 39 12.14 -23.41 -7.00
CA GLN A 39 12.56 -22.09 -7.46
C GLN A 39 12.44 -21.97 -9.00
N ASP A 40 12.91 -22.99 -9.73
CA ASP A 40 12.87 -23.01 -11.20
C ASP A 40 11.44 -23.09 -11.73
N ALA A 41 10.59 -23.91 -11.10
CA ALA A 41 9.17 -24.01 -11.44
C ALA A 41 8.46 -22.68 -11.20
N LEU A 42 8.73 -22.02 -10.07
CA LEU A 42 8.16 -20.75 -9.71
C LEU A 42 8.55 -19.63 -10.69
N HIS A 43 9.84 -19.51 -11.00
CA HIS A 43 10.34 -18.54 -11.98
C HIS A 43 9.77 -18.79 -13.37
N SER A 44 9.73 -20.05 -13.79
CA SER A 44 9.14 -20.44 -15.08
C SER A 44 7.66 -20.07 -15.14
N SER A 45 6.92 -20.24 -14.04
CA SER A 45 5.51 -19.88 -13.96
C SER A 45 5.29 -18.36 -14.03
N LEU A 46 6.08 -17.58 -13.30
CA LEU A 46 6.05 -16.11 -13.38
C LEU A 46 6.31 -15.60 -14.81
N LEU A 47 7.31 -16.16 -15.50
CA LEU A 47 7.67 -15.75 -16.86
C LEU A 47 6.64 -16.16 -17.91
N LYS A 48 5.89 -17.24 -17.67
CA LYS A 48 4.74 -17.62 -18.51
C LYS A 48 3.58 -16.65 -18.35
N ALA A 49 3.34 -16.19 -17.11
CA ALA A 49 2.24 -15.26 -16.82
C ALA A 49 2.55 -13.82 -17.28
N CYS A 50 3.81 -13.38 -17.15
CA CYS A 50 4.22 -12.06 -17.61
C CYS A 50 5.70 -12.09 -18.06
N PRO A 51 6.02 -11.64 -19.28
CA PRO A 51 7.36 -11.77 -19.84
C PRO A 51 8.38 -10.90 -19.09
N ALA A 52 9.65 -11.33 -19.09
CA ALA A 52 10.72 -10.70 -18.32
C ALA A 52 10.83 -9.17 -18.50
N HIS A 53 10.61 -8.66 -19.73
CA HIS A 53 10.72 -7.23 -20.03
C HIS A 53 9.62 -6.36 -19.38
N SER A 54 8.51 -6.97 -18.93
CA SER A 54 7.45 -6.28 -18.21
C SER A 54 7.73 -6.17 -16.70
N TRP A 55 8.66 -6.99 -16.18
CA TRP A 55 9.11 -6.90 -14.81
C TRP A 55 10.23 -5.84 -14.70
N PRO A 56 10.19 -4.94 -13.69
CA PRO A 56 11.31 -4.03 -13.47
C PRO A 56 12.53 -4.78 -12.97
N GLY A 57 13.59 -4.74 -13.78
CA GLY A 57 14.82 -5.45 -13.50
C GLY A 57 14.56 -6.94 -13.24
N ASN A 58 15.06 -7.43 -12.11
CA ASN A 58 15.03 -8.84 -11.74
C ASN A 58 14.06 -9.14 -10.59
N LEU A 59 12.99 -8.34 -10.40
CA LEU A 59 12.07 -8.50 -9.27
C LEU A 59 11.41 -9.89 -9.21
N TYR A 60 11.14 -10.50 -10.36
CA TYR A 60 10.61 -11.87 -10.43
C TYR A 60 11.58 -12.91 -9.87
N LEU A 61 12.90 -12.65 -9.91
CA LEU A 61 13.94 -13.51 -9.34
C LEU A 61 14.10 -13.36 -7.82
N SER A 62 13.52 -12.31 -7.22
CA SER A 62 13.54 -12.11 -5.77
C SER A 62 12.33 -12.73 -5.06
N LYS A 63 11.55 -13.57 -5.75
CA LYS A 63 10.45 -14.30 -5.14
C LYS A 63 10.97 -15.53 -4.41
N CYS A 64 10.61 -15.66 -3.14
CA CYS A 64 10.87 -16.84 -2.33
C CYS A 64 9.78 -17.90 -2.58
N PRO A 65 10.16 -19.19 -2.76
CA PRO A 65 9.22 -20.29 -2.97
C PRO A 65 8.58 -20.78 -1.67
N TYR A 66 9.08 -20.35 -0.50
CA TYR A 66 8.55 -20.75 0.81
C TYR A 66 7.47 -19.76 1.26
N PRO A 67 6.18 -20.11 1.18
CA PRO A 67 5.12 -19.20 1.59
C PRO A 67 5.07 -19.05 3.10
N VAL A 68 4.33 -18.04 3.54
CA VAL A 68 3.91 -17.89 4.93
C VAL A 68 2.55 -18.56 5.11
N LEU A 69 2.49 -19.56 5.99
CA LEU A 69 1.25 -20.14 6.46
C LEU A 69 0.52 -19.11 7.34
N VAL A 70 -0.64 -18.68 6.88
CA VAL A 70 -1.55 -17.78 7.59
C VAL A 70 -2.78 -18.56 8.04
N GLY A 71 -3.53 -18.02 9.01
CA GLY A 71 -4.76 -18.61 9.52
C GLY A 71 -5.95 -17.71 9.20
N ARG A 72 -7.15 -18.28 9.14
CA ARG A 72 -8.39 -17.53 8.88
C ARG A 72 -8.62 -16.40 9.89
N GLU A 73 -8.24 -16.61 11.16
CA GLU A 73 -8.29 -15.57 12.19
C GLU A 73 -7.37 -14.38 11.89
N HIS A 74 -6.21 -14.60 11.28
CA HIS A 74 -5.32 -13.51 10.87
C HIS A 74 -5.97 -12.64 9.78
N LEU A 75 -6.58 -13.28 8.78
CA LEU A 75 -7.25 -12.58 7.68
C LEU A 75 -8.49 -11.83 8.18
N ALA A 76 -9.32 -12.46 9.02
CA ALA A 76 -10.48 -11.81 9.64
C ALA A 76 -10.06 -10.60 10.50
N GLY A 77 -8.97 -10.73 11.27
CA GLY A 77 -8.43 -9.64 12.07
C GLY A 77 -7.95 -8.45 11.23
N LEU A 78 -7.28 -8.71 10.11
CA LEU A 78 -6.88 -7.66 9.16
C LEU A 78 -8.09 -7.01 8.48
N ALA A 79 -9.09 -7.80 8.10
CA ALA A 79 -10.32 -7.29 7.49
C ALA A 79 -11.09 -6.36 8.45
N SER A 80 -11.29 -6.78 9.71
CA SER A 80 -11.92 -5.92 10.72
C SER A 80 -11.09 -4.67 11.02
N LEU A 81 -9.76 -4.78 11.08
CA LEU A 81 -8.91 -3.61 11.28
C LEU A 81 -9.02 -2.63 10.10
N ASN A 82 -9.05 -3.14 8.87
CA ASN A 82 -9.24 -2.33 7.68
C ASN A 82 -10.60 -1.62 7.68
N GLU A 83 -11.69 -2.33 7.98
CA GLU A 83 -13.04 -1.76 8.00
C GLU A 83 -13.12 -0.53 8.93
N VAL A 84 -12.61 -0.68 10.16
CA VAL A 84 -12.61 0.38 11.16
C VAL A 84 -11.68 1.54 10.74
N LEU A 85 -10.52 1.22 10.14
CA LEU A 85 -9.58 2.22 9.64
C LEU A 85 -10.20 3.05 8.51
N VAL A 86 -10.84 2.40 7.55
CA VAL A 86 -11.52 3.07 6.43
C VAL A 86 -12.63 3.97 6.95
N THR A 87 -13.44 3.50 7.91
CA THR A 87 -14.50 4.31 8.51
C THR A 87 -13.95 5.54 9.24
N ALA A 88 -12.85 5.40 9.99
CA ALA A 88 -12.20 6.52 10.64
C ALA A 88 -11.65 7.56 9.65
N ILE A 89 -10.97 7.09 8.59
CA ILE A 89 -10.38 7.96 7.57
C ILE A 89 -11.47 8.64 6.74
N ASP A 90 -12.54 7.93 6.37
CA ASP A 90 -13.67 8.48 5.64
C ASP A 90 -14.36 9.62 6.42
N ASP A 91 -14.55 9.45 7.73
CA ASP A 91 -15.07 10.51 8.60
C ASP A 91 -14.12 11.72 8.64
N ILE A 92 -12.82 11.51 8.84
CA ILE A 92 -11.81 12.60 8.84
C ILE A 92 -11.84 13.37 7.51
N VAL A 93 -11.77 12.66 6.38
CA VAL A 93 -11.73 13.28 5.05
C VAL A 93 -13.03 14.03 4.75
N THR A 94 -14.18 13.48 5.16
CA THR A 94 -15.50 14.09 4.92
C THR A 94 -15.67 15.42 5.65
N ARG A 95 -15.11 15.56 6.86
CA ARG A 95 -15.21 16.80 7.66
C ARG A 95 -13.95 17.65 7.65
N TRP A 96 -13.01 17.35 6.75
CA TRP A 96 -11.67 17.95 6.71
C TRP A 96 -11.68 19.49 6.82
N TRP A 97 -12.62 20.13 6.13
CA TRP A 97 -12.77 21.60 6.08
C TRP A 97 -13.84 22.16 7.02
N THR A 98 -14.76 21.32 7.51
CA THR A 98 -15.97 21.79 8.21
C THR A 98 -15.87 21.64 9.73
N ASP A 99 -14.99 20.77 10.23
CA ASP A 99 -14.77 20.60 11.66
C ASP A 99 -13.71 21.55 12.20
N SER A 100 -14.17 22.73 12.65
CA SER A 100 -13.32 23.75 13.25
C SER A 100 -12.72 23.33 14.60
N SER A 101 -13.32 22.38 15.30
CA SER A 101 -12.81 21.88 16.57
C SER A 101 -11.63 20.94 16.36
N ALA A 102 -11.73 20.04 15.37
CA ALA A 102 -10.65 19.10 15.06
C ALA A 102 -9.50 19.76 14.29
N ASN A 103 -9.81 20.80 13.49
CA ASN A 103 -8.88 21.67 12.79
C ASN A 103 -7.75 20.93 12.04
N PHE A 104 -8.14 19.92 11.25
CA PHE A 104 -7.21 19.04 10.54
C PHE A 104 -6.17 19.75 9.66
N PRO A 105 -6.49 20.82 8.93
CA PRO A 105 -5.50 21.52 8.11
C PRO A 105 -4.30 22.03 8.92
N THR A 106 -4.48 22.40 10.20
CA THR A 106 -3.35 22.83 11.04
C THR A 106 -2.52 21.67 11.61
N ARG A 107 -3.12 20.49 11.77
CA ARG A 107 -2.45 19.28 12.29
C ARG A 107 -1.68 18.55 11.19
N MET A 108 -2.14 18.69 9.96
CA MET A 108 -1.51 18.14 8.77
C MET A 108 -1.54 19.17 7.65
N PRO A 109 -0.70 20.22 7.74
CA PRO A 109 -0.66 21.25 6.72
C PRO A 109 -0.21 20.69 5.39
N LEU A 110 -0.76 21.31 4.34
CA LEU A 110 -0.57 20.98 2.94
C LEU A 110 0.11 22.15 2.23
N GLN A 111 0.73 21.88 1.09
CA GLN A 111 1.24 22.94 0.22
C GLN A 111 0.06 23.76 -0.31
N PRO A 112 0.22 25.06 -0.59
CA PRO A 112 -0.89 25.92 -1.02
C PRO A 112 -1.68 25.39 -2.22
N VAL A 113 -1.00 24.77 -3.20
CA VAL A 113 -1.66 24.17 -4.37
C VAL A 113 -2.48 22.93 -4.02
N GLU A 114 -2.03 22.12 -3.06
CA GLU A 114 -2.74 20.93 -2.58
C GLU A 114 -3.99 21.34 -1.81
N GLU A 115 -3.86 22.29 -0.88
CA GLU A 115 -4.98 22.82 -0.11
C GLU A 115 -6.04 23.40 -1.04
N ARG A 116 -5.63 24.24 -1.98
CA ARG A 116 -6.52 24.82 -2.99
C ARG A 116 -7.24 23.73 -3.81
N LEU A 117 -6.52 22.69 -4.24
CA LEU A 117 -7.10 21.58 -4.98
C LEU A 117 -8.12 20.80 -4.14
N LEU A 118 -7.78 20.47 -2.89
CA LEU A 118 -8.67 19.72 -2.00
C LEU A 118 -9.91 20.52 -1.57
N GLN A 119 -9.80 21.85 -1.42
CA GLN A 119 -10.96 22.73 -1.23
C GLN A 119 -11.85 22.72 -2.47
N TRP A 120 -11.26 22.83 -3.66
CA TRP A 120 -12.01 22.71 -4.91
C TRP A 120 -12.70 21.35 -5.06
N LEU A 121 -12.08 20.25 -4.61
CA LEU A 121 -12.72 18.93 -4.60
C LEU A 121 -13.91 18.86 -3.64
N ASP A 122 -13.85 19.52 -2.48
CA ASP A 122 -15.01 19.59 -1.59
C ASP A 122 -16.15 20.43 -2.18
N ASP A 123 -15.83 21.55 -2.85
CA ASP A 123 -16.81 22.31 -3.63
C ASP A 123 -17.44 21.45 -4.75
N ALA A 124 -16.61 20.75 -5.53
CA ALA A 124 -17.03 19.88 -6.63
C ALA A 124 -17.90 18.71 -6.14
N ARG A 125 -17.63 18.18 -4.94
CA ARG A 125 -18.49 17.20 -4.27
C ARG A 125 -19.85 17.80 -3.94
N ARG A 126 -19.89 19.02 -3.37
CA ARG A 126 -21.14 19.70 -3.02
C ARG A 126 -22.01 20.01 -4.23
N THR A 127 -21.42 20.23 -5.40
CA THR A 127 -22.15 20.42 -6.67
C THR A 127 -22.47 19.13 -7.41
N GLY A 128 -22.09 17.96 -6.87
CA GLY A 128 -22.35 16.65 -7.48
C GLY A 128 -21.44 16.29 -8.65
N SER A 129 -20.35 17.04 -8.88
CA SER A 129 -19.38 16.76 -9.95
C SER A 129 -18.43 15.61 -9.60
N ILE A 130 -18.29 15.30 -8.30
CA ILE A 130 -17.41 14.25 -7.76
C ILE A 130 -18.17 13.47 -6.68
N SER A 131 -18.09 12.15 -6.71
CA SER A 131 -18.71 11.28 -5.71
C SER A 131 -18.14 11.48 -4.29
N PRO A 132 -18.92 11.16 -3.24
CA PRO A 132 -18.43 11.05 -1.87
C PRO A 132 -17.14 10.24 -1.76
N PHE A 133 -16.29 10.59 -0.79
CA PHE A 133 -14.97 9.95 -0.65
C PHE A 133 -15.07 8.43 -0.49
N ARG A 134 -15.97 7.95 0.39
CA ARG A 134 -16.23 6.51 0.59
C ARG A 134 -16.43 5.71 -0.70
N GLU A 135 -17.14 6.27 -1.66
CA GLU A 135 -17.49 5.59 -2.92
C GLU A 135 -16.32 5.54 -3.90
N ARG A 136 -15.30 6.39 -3.72
CA ARG A 136 -14.19 6.52 -4.67
C ARG A 136 -12.81 6.60 -4.02
N CYS A 137 -12.63 6.10 -2.79
CA CYS A 137 -11.35 6.21 -2.08
C CYS A 137 -10.18 5.46 -2.73
N GLY A 138 -10.41 4.75 -3.83
CA GLY A 138 -9.38 4.15 -4.66
C GLY A 138 -8.74 2.95 -3.99
N SER A 139 -7.45 2.76 -4.21
CA SER A 139 -6.71 1.56 -3.81
C SER A 139 -5.71 1.86 -2.70
N TRP A 140 -5.74 1.08 -1.63
CA TRP A 140 -4.82 1.21 -0.50
C TRP A 140 -4.01 -0.07 -0.36
N ARG A 141 -2.70 0.09 -0.09
CA ARG A 141 -1.85 -0.97 0.44
C ARG A 141 -1.29 -0.57 1.80
N PRO A 142 -1.97 -0.94 2.90
CA PRO A 142 -1.39 -0.79 4.23
C PRO A 142 -0.25 -1.79 4.45
N ASP A 143 0.86 -1.29 4.99
CA ASP A 143 2.02 -2.10 5.36
C ASP A 143 2.02 -2.24 6.89
N PHE A 144 2.17 -3.47 7.40
CA PHE A 144 2.11 -3.77 8.83
C PHE A 144 3.32 -4.57 9.33
N LEU A 145 3.68 -4.29 10.58
CA LEU A 145 4.73 -4.97 11.34
C LEU A 145 4.08 -5.96 12.31
N ILE A 146 4.83 -6.98 12.73
CA ILE A 146 4.37 -7.94 13.74
C ILE A 146 5.11 -7.65 15.03
N GLU A 147 4.40 -7.19 16.05
CA GLU A 147 5.01 -6.80 17.33
C GLU A 147 5.36 -8.02 18.19
N GLU A 148 6.63 -8.10 18.60
CA GLU A 148 7.15 -8.96 19.66
C GLU A 148 6.74 -8.38 21.01
N LEU A 149 5.48 -8.56 21.40
CA LEU A 149 5.13 -8.45 22.80
C LEU A 149 5.84 -9.60 23.53
N ILE A 150 6.38 -9.33 24.72
CA ILE A 150 6.80 -10.39 25.67
C ILE A 150 5.53 -11.18 26.03
N ARG A 151 5.17 -12.11 25.13
CA ARG A 151 3.98 -12.96 25.05
C ARG A 151 2.68 -12.26 25.48
N ARG A 152 1.83 -11.89 24.51
CA ARG A 152 0.38 -11.89 24.80
C ARG A 152 0.05 -13.26 25.40
N LYS A 153 -0.69 -13.29 26.51
CA LYS A 153 -1.02 -14.55 27.23
C LYS A 153 -1.78 -15.54 26.35
N ASP A 154 -2.40 -15.07 25.27
CA ASP A 154 -3.13 -15.87 24.28
C ASP A 154 -2.25 -16.40 23.13
N GLY A 155 -1.00 -15.93 22.99
CA GLY A 155 -0.06 -16.40 21.98
C GLY A 155 -0.33 -15.92 20.55
N ARG A 156 -1.24 -14.95 20.36
CA ARG A 156 -1.59 -14.37 19.04
C ARG A 156 -0.64 -13.26 18.62
N GLU A 157 -0.41 -13.18 17.32
CA GLU A 157 0.32 -12.09 16.67
C GLU A 157 -0.40 -10.74 16.85
N THR A 158 0.38 -9.67 16.93
CA THR A 158 -0.13 -8.30 16.95
C THR A 158 0.36 -7.57 15.72
N PHE A 159 -0.56 -7.33 14.78
CA PHE A 159 -0.28 -6.54 13.59
C PHE A 159 -0.36 -5.05 13.90
N ARG A 160 0.64 -4.30 13.41
CA ARG A 160 0.77 -2.86 13.58
C ARG A 160 0.95 -2.19 12.21
N ILE A 161 -0.11 -1.61 11.68
CA ILE A 161 -0.08 -0.77 10.47
C ILE A 161 0.87 0.40 10.73
N CYS A 162 1.91 0.48 9.91
CA CYS A 162 2.98 1.45 10.07
C CYS A 162 2.96 2.54 9.00
N GLU A 163 2.28 2.29 7.88
CA GLU A 163 1.99 3.26 6.81
C GLU A 163 0.84 2.75 5.91
N ILE A 164 0.23 3.66 5.15
CA ILE A 164 -0.72 3.36 4.08
C ILE A 164 -0.11 3.82 2.76
N ASN A 165 0.23 2.87 1.89
CA ASN A 165 0.69 3.17 0.54
C ASN A 165 -0.52 3.31 -0.38
N ALA A 166 -0.87 4.54 -0.77
CA ALA A 166 -2.05 4.80 -1.59
C ALA A 166 -1.81 5.80 -2.74
N ARG A 167 -0.56 6.22 -2.97
CA ARG A 167 -0.22 7.12 -4.09
C ARG A 167 -0.32 6.41 -5.44
N PHE A 168 0.35 5.26 -5.54
CA PHE A 168 0.41 4.46 -6.76
C PHE A 168 -0.66 3.37 -6.69
N CYS A 169 -1.59 3.39 -7.64
CA CYS A 169 -2.85 2.67 -7.52
C CYS A 169 -2.65 1.14 -7.39
N TRP A 170 -1.87 0.55 -8.29
CA TRP A 170 -1.70 -0.91 -8.30
C TRP A 170 -0.56 -1.42 -7.43
N ASN A 171 0.05 -0.57 -6.61
CA ASN A 171 1.31 -0.88 -5.93
C ASN A 171 1.24 -2.16 -5.07
N GLY A 172 1.91 -3.22 -5.50
CA GLY A 172 1.97 -4.51 -4.81
C GLY A 172 0.82 -5.48 -5.12
N PHE A 173 -0.21 -5.06 -5.86
CA PHE A 173 -1.33 -5.94 -6.19
C PHE A 173 -0.97 -7.00 -7.24
N MET A 174 -0.39 -6.58 -8.38
CA MET A 174 0.00 -7.48 -9.47
C MET A 174 1.14 -8.39 -9.08
N VAL A 175 2.10 -7.89 -8.31
CA VAL A 175 3.18 -8.72 -7.75
C VAL A 175 2.59 -9.83 -6.87
N ASN A 176 1.58 -9.50 -6.04
CA ASN A 176 0.91 -10.50 -5.22
C ASN A 176 0.11 -11.49 -6.07
N ALA A 177 -0.71 -11.01 -7.01
CA ALA A 177 -1.56 -11.83 -7.89
C ALA A 177 -0.74 -12.86 -8.67
N LEU A 178 0.20 -12.37 -9.50
CA LEU A 178 1.06 -13.22 -10.32
C LEU A 178 1.94 -14.13 -9.45
N GLY A 179 2.38 -13.62 -8.28
CA GLY A 179 3.14 -14.40 -7.32
C GLY A 179 2.34 -15.54 -6.69
N GLN A 180 1.06 -15.33 -6.42
CA GLN A 180 0.17 -16.32 -5.84
C GLN A 180 -0.17 -17.40 -6.87
N ASP A 181 -0.54 -16.99 -8.09
CA ASP A 181 -0.83 -17.92 -9.19
C ASP A 181 0.41 -18.76 -9.53
N ALA A 182 1.59 -18.13 -9.56
CA ALA A 182 2.83 -18.84 -9.82
C ALA A 182 3.14 -19.88 -8.73
N LEU A 183 2.86 -19.57 -7.46
CA LEU A 183 3.02 -20.49 -6.33
C LEU A 183 2.03 -21.66 -6.41
N VAL A 184 0.77 -21.40 -6.77
CA VAL A 184 -0.25 -22.46 -6.97
C VAL A 184 0.22 -23.43 -8.06
N HIS A 185 0.73 -22.91 -9.17
CA HIS A 185 1.23 -23.72 -10.29
C HIS A 185 2.47 -24.56 -9.97
N THR A 186 3.19 -24.33 -8.86
CA THR A 186 4.29 -25.23 -8.45
C THR A 186 3.78 -26.52 -7.80
N GLY A 187 2.48 -26.65 -7.56
CA GLY A 187 1.89 -27.80 -6.86
C GLY A 187 2.11 -27.78 -5.34
N ILE A 188 2.50 -26.62 -4.78
CA ILE A 188 2.59 -26.42 -3.32
C ILE A 188 1.18 -26.36 -2.70
N THR A 189 0.19 -25.91 -3.46
CA THR A 189 -1.22 -25.93 -3.05
C THR A 189 -1.90 -27.22 -3.54
N GLY A 190 -2.72 -27.84 -2.70
CA GLY A 190 -3.42 -29.10 -2.93
C GLY A 190 -3.78 -29.79 -1.61
N HIS A 191 -4.86 -30.60 -1.60
CA HIS A 191 -5.47 -31.37 -0.49
C HIS A 191 -5.67 -30.64 0.86
N GLU A 192 -4.59 -30.14 1.48
CA GLU A 192 -4.58 -29.47 2.78
C GLU A 192 -4.15 -27.99 2.71
N LEU A 193 -3.63 -27.50 1.57
CA LEU A 193 -3.18 -26.12 1.42
C LEU A 193 -3.83 -25.42 0.23
N MET A 194 -4.32 -24.20 0.46
CA MET A 194 -4.82 -23.31 -0.59
C MET A 194 -4.07 -21.98 -0.59
N GLY A 195 -4.11 -21.26 -1.71
CA GLY A 195 -3.61 -19.89 -1.76
C GLY A 195 -4.38 -19.01 -0.78
N ALA A 196 -3.69 -18.13 -0.05
CA ALA A 196 -4.36 -17.19 0.86
C ALA A 196 -4.92 -15.96 0.14
N THR A 197 -4.77 -15.90 -1.17
CA THR A 197 -5.30 -14.88 -2.05
C THR A 197 -5.85 -15.56 -3.30
N ASP A 198 -7.02 -15.14 -3.74
CA ASP A 198 -7.58 -15.51 -5.05
C ASP A 198 -7.42 -14.35 -6.01
N SER A 199 -6.42 -14.42 -6.88
CA SER A 199 -6.07 -13.37 -7.83
C SER A 199 -7.25 -12.92 -8.69
N GLN A 200 -8.16 -13.84 -9.07
CA GLN A 200 -9.30 -13.52 -9.91
C GLN A 200 -10.34 -12.70 -9.16
N THR A 201 -10.88 -13.27 -8.07
CA THR A 201 -12.00 -12.66 -7.36
C THR A 201 -11.57 -11.49 -6.49
N GLU A 202 -10.39 -11.55 -5.88
CA GLU A 202 -9.91 -10.54 -4.94
C GLU A 202 -9.24 -9.35 -5.64
N PHE A 203 -8.61 -9.53 -6.80
CA PHE A 203 -7.92 -8.44 -7.50
C PHE A 203 -8.50 -8.09 -8.85
N PHE A 204 -8.60 -9.03 -9.78
CA PHE A 204 -9.02 -8.68 -11.15
C PHE A 204 -10.45 -8.16 -11.20
N ASP A 205 -11.38 -8.80 -10.47
CA ASP A 205 -12.76 -8.32 -10.35
C ASP A 205 -12.83 -6.99 -9.57
N ALA A 206 -11.91 -6.77 -8.62
CA ALA A 206 -11.83 -5.52 -7.86
C ALA A 206 -11.27 -4.35 -8.70
N PHE A 207 -10.31 -4.59 -9.59
CA PHE A 207 -9.82 -3.54 -10.50
C PHE A 207 -10.88 -3.06 -11.48
N GLN A 208 -11.80 -3.93 -11.90
CA GLN A 208 -12.94 -3.54 -12.72
C GLN A 208 -13.91 -2.61 -11.98
N ARG A 209 -13.84 -2.53 -10.64
CA ARG A 209 -14.59 -1.55 -9.83
C ARG A 209 -13.90 -0.19 -9.74
N LEU A 210 -12.58 -0.13 -9.95
CA LEU A 210 -11.84 1.14 -9.94
C LEU A 210 -12.15 2.00 -11.16
N TYR A 211 -12.23 1.39 -12.34
CA TYR A 211 -12.34 2.12 -13.60
C TYR A 211 -13.17 1.34 -14.63
N ASN A 212 -13.58 1.99 -15.72
CA ASN A 212 -14.40 1.36 -16.75
C ASN A 212 -13.54 0.60 -17.78
N PRO A 213 -13.60 -0.76 -17.83
CA PRO A 213 -12.77 -1.55 -18.75
C PRO A 213 -13.12 -1.38 -20.23
N THR A 214 -14.28 -0.79 -20.55
CA THR A 214 -14.70 -0.52 -21.93
C THR A 214 -14.08 0.75 -22.52
N LEU A 215 -13.48 1.61 -21.67
CA LEU A 215 -12.81 2.83 -22.09
C LEU A 215 -11.28 2.63 -22.20
N PRO A 216 -10.59 3.42 -23.03
CA PRO A 216 -9.13 3.48 -23.03
C PRO A 216 -8.56 3.74 -21.63
N LEU A 217 -7.46 3.08 -21.29
CA LEU A 217 -6.75 3.28 -20.03
C LEU A 217 -5.47 4.10 -20.26
N HIS A 218 -5.42 5.31 -19.72
CA HIS A 218 -4.22 6.16 -19.76
C HIS A 218 -3.44 6.06 -18.44
N LEU A 219 -2.14 5.85 -18.55
CA LEU A 219 -1.21 5.75 -17.41
C LEU A 219 -0.28 6.95 -17.45
N LEU A 220 -0.53 7.95 -16.60
CA LEU A 220 0.30 9.14 -16.50
C LEU A 220 1.52 8.84 -15.65
N LYS A 221 2.66 8.64 -16.31
CA LYS A 221 3.90 8.17 -15.74
C LYS A 221 5.00 9.23 -15.81
N GLY A 222 5.76 9.32 -14.73
CA GLY A 222 6.94 10.18 -14.61
C GLY A 222 8.18 9.37 -14.27
N GLN A 223 8.97 9.89 -13.33
CA GLN A 223 10.25 9.35 -12.91
C GLN A 223 10.15 8.00 -12.18
N GLU A 224 9.08 7.75 -11.41
CA GLU A 224 8.93 6.48 -10.68
C GLU A 224 8.94 5.31 -11.68
N PRO A 225 9.89 4.36 -11.62
CA PRO A 225 9.98 3.26 -12.57
C PRO A 225 8.66 2.50 -12.72
N GLY A 226 7.98 2.28 -11.59
CA GLY A 226 6.73 1.53 -11.49
C GLY A 226 6.96 0.04 -11.67
N VAL A 227 6.20 -0.77 -10.94
CA VAL A 227 6.22 -2.24 -11.07
C VAL A 227 4.90 -2.70 -11.63
N ASP A 228 3.86 -2.60 -10.81
CA ASP A 228 2.55 -3.16 -11.10
C ASP A 228 1.88 -2.49 -12.30
N ILE A 229 2.20 -1.23 -12.62
CA ILE A 229 1.69 -0.56 -13.83
C ILE A 229 2.06 -1.31 -15.11
N HIS A 230 3.26 -1.89 -15.20
CA HIS A 230 3.74 -2.59 -16.40
C HIS A 230 3.18 -4.01 -16.45
N LEU A 231 3.13 -4.68 -15.30
CA LEU A 231 2.51 -6.00 -15.16
C LEU A 231 1.02 -5.94 -15.49
N TYR A 232 0.32 -4.92 -14.98
CA TYR A 232 -1.09 -4.71 -15.25
C TYR A 232 -1.35 -4.35 -16.72
N ALA A 233 -0.55 -3.43 -17.28
CA ALA A 233 -0.65 -3.07 -18.69
C ALA A 233 -0.47 -4.29 -19.61
N HIS A 234 0.48 -5.18 -19.30
CA HIS A 234 0.62 -6.45 -20.01
C HIS A 234 -0.63 -7.32 -19.85
N TYR A 235 -1.11 -7.50 -18.62
CA TYR A 235 -2.26 -8.35 -18.32
C TYR A 235 -3.52 -7.92 -19.09
N VAL A 236 -3.92 -6.65 -18.98
CA VAL A 236 -5.18 -6.19 -19.60
C VAL A 236 -5.09 -6.16 -21.13
N LYS A 237 -3.90 -5.94 -21.70
CA LYS A 237 -3.67 -6.02 -23.15
C LYS A 237 -3.82 -7.47 -23.64
N THR A 238 -3.24 -8.42 -22.92
CA THR A 238 -3.21 -9.84 -23.32
C THR A 238 -4.55 -10.53 -23.06
N HIS A 239 -5.20 -10.25 -21.93
CA HIS A 239 -6.36 -11.03 -21.47
C HIS A 239 -7.71 -10.30 -21.62
N MET A 240 -7.71 -8.97 -21.63
CA MET A 240 -8.96 -8.19 -21.71
C MET A 240 -9.11 -7.47 -23.06
N GLY A 241 -8.08 -7.48 -23.91
CA GLY A 241 -8.05 -6.69 -25.14
C GLY A 241 -8.17 -5.18 -24.89
N GLN A 242 -7.95 -4.74 -23.64
CA GLN A 242 -8.09 -3.34 -23.29
C GLN A 242 -6.91 -2.55 -23.85
N ARG A 243 -7.21 -1.36 -24.36
CA ARG A 243 -6.22 -0.44 -24.89
C ARG A 243 -5.59 0.32 -23.73
N VAL A 244 -4.27 0.25 -23.62
CA VAL A 244 -3.48 0.93 -22.58
C VAL A 244 -2.47 1.84 -23.24
N ARG A 245 -2.37 3.08 -22.76
CA ARG A 245 -1.37 4.05 -23.21
C ARG A 245 -0.62 4.63 -22.03
N PHE A 246 0.70 4.55 -22.06
CA PHE A 246 1.56 5.33 -21.18
C PHE A 246 1.70 6.74 -21.76
N ILE A 247 1.49 7.75 -20.92
CA ILE A 247 1.63 9.16 -21.24
C ILE A 247 2.49 9.85 -20.19
N THR A 248 3.10 10.96 -20.56
CA THR A 248 3.90 11.81 -19.66
C THR A 248 3.19 13.15 -19.43
N PRO A 249 3.59 13.92 -18.39
CA PRO A 249 3.09 15.28 -18.21
C PRO A 249 3.20 16.18 -19.44
N ALA A 250 4.21 15.98 -20.29
CA ALA A 250 4.43 16.78 -21.50
C ALA A 250 3.40 16.50 -22.61
N ASP A 251 2.73 15.34 -22.56
CA ASP A 251 1.75 14.95 -23.56
C ASP A 251 0.38 15.57 -23.31
N LEU A 252 0.12 16.12 -22.11
CA LEU A 252 -1.19 16.60 -21.70
C LEU A 252 -1.58 17.90 -22.42
N ARG A 253 -2.84 17.98 -22.85
CA ARG A 253 -3.48 19.16 -23.44
C ARG A 253 -4.82 19.41 -22.76
N LEU A 254 -5.16 20.68 -22.58
CA LEU A 254 -6.49 21.12 -22.17
C LEU A 254 -7.17 21.75 -23.36
N ILE A 255 -8.40 21.33 -23.65
CA ILE A 255 -9.18 21.82 -24.79
C ILE A 255 -10.52 22.32 -24.27
N PRO A 256 -10.92 23.58 -24.57
CA PRO A 256 -12.19 24.12 -24.10
C PRO A 256 -13.38 23.23 -24.46
N CYS A 257 -14.25 22.95 -23.50
CA CYS A 257 -15.44 22.15 -23.71
C CYS A 257 -16.55 22.52 -22.73
N HIS A 258 -17.56 23.25 -23.21
CA HIS A 258 -18.71 23.68 -22.41
C HIS A 258 -19.58 22.54 -21.85
N GLN A 259 -19.43 21.32 -22.39
CA GLN A 259 -20.17 20.14 -21.95
C GLN A 259 -19.45 19.39 -20.82
N SER A 260 -18.18 19.69 -20.55
CA SER A 260 -17.44 19.04 -19.48
C SER A 260 -17.68 19.75 -18.14
N PRO A 261 -17.79 19.04 -17.01
CA PRO A 261 -17.97 19.65 -15.69
C PRO A 261 -16.94 20.72 -15.33
N GLY A 262 -15.67 20.57 -15.77
CA GLY A 262 -14.62 21.57 -15.55
C GLY A 262 -14.47 22.59 -16.68
N GLY A 263 -15.36 22.57 -17.69
CA GLY A 263 -15.29 23.46 -18.85
C GLY A 263 -14.15 23.13 -19.82
N GLN A 264 -13.40 22.04 -19.58
CA GLN A 264 -12.26 21.61 -20.38
C GLN A 264 -12.32 20.08 -20.60
N LYS A 265 -11.77 19.63 -21.72
CA LYS A 265 -11.40 18.23 -21.94
C LYS A 265 -9.93 18.06 -21.64
N LEU A 266 -9.61 17.00 -20.91
CA LEU A 266 -8.23 16.51 -20.80
C LEU A 266 -7.93 15.63 -22.01
N CYS A 267 -6.86 15.95 -22.72
CA CYS A 267 -6.41 15.19 -23.89
C CYS A 267 -4.92 14.87 -23.76
N CYS A 268 -4.44 13.91 -24.55
CA CYS A 268 -3.01 13.69 -24.76
C CYS A 268 -2.66 13.73 -26.25
N LEU A 269 -1.39 13.98 -26.55
CA LEU A 269 -0.84 13.80 -27.88
C LEU A 269 -1.03 12.35 -28.35
N VAL A 270 -1.38 12.18 -29.63
CA VAL A 270 -1.46 10.85 -30.22
C VAL A 270 -0.07 10.30 -30.48
N ASP A 271 0.21 9.13 -29.91
CA ASP A 271 1.38 8.34 -30.28
C ASP A 271 1.09 7.50 -31.54
N SER A 272 1.68 7.93 -32.66
CA SER A 272 1.60 7.23 -33.94
C SER A 272 2.15 5.80 -33.92
N GLN A 273 3.02 5.46 -32.95
CA GLN A 273 3.58 4.11 -32.81
C GLN A 273 2.66 3.18 -32.01
N SER A 274 1.70 3.73 -31.27
CA SER A 274 0.75 2.97 -30.48
C SER A 274 -0.67 3.53 -30.63
N PRO A 275 -1.26 3.50 -31.85
CA PRO A 275 -2.58 4.07 -32.10
C PRO A 275 -3.65 3.39 -31.24
N MET A 276 -4.40 4.19 -30.50
CA MET A 276 -5.44 3.68 -29.58
C MET A 276 -6.78 3.51 -30.27
N GLY A 277 -6.90 3.80 -31.58
CA GLY A 277 -8.12 3.63 -32.37
C GLY A 277 -9.34 4.36 -31.79
N GLY A 278 -9.10 5.43 -31.02
CA GLY A 278 -10.12 6.31 -30.46
C GLY A 278 -10.49 7.43 -31.44
N ILE A 279 -11.35 8.35 -31.01
CA ILE A 279 -11.64 9.56 -31.79
C ILE A 279 -10.46 10.50 -31.63
N GLU A 280 -9.60 10.52 -32.64
CA GLU A 280 -8.48 11.45 -32.76
C GLU A 280 -8.96 12.72 -33.47
N PHE A 281 -8.48 13.88 -33.03
CA PHE A 281 -8.80 15.15 -33.65
C PHE A 281 -7.64 16.13 -33.56
N ARG A 282 -7.65 17.16 -34.40
CA ARG A 282 -6.65 18.22 -34.35
C ARG A 282 -7.12 19.34 -33.43
N ASN A 283 -6.25 19.78 -32.52
CA ASN A 283 -6.48 21.00 -31.76
C ASN A 283 -6.19 22.25 -32.61
N GLU A 284 -6.41 23.44 -32.04
CA GLU A 284 -6.17 24.73 -32.73
C GLU A 284 -4.69 24.94 -33.12
N ALA A 285 -3.76 24.32 -32.39
CA ALA A 285 -2.33 24.32 -32.71
C ALA A 285 -1.96 23.30 -33.82
N GLY A 286 -2.94 22.57 -34.35
CA GLY A 286 -2.75 21.54 -35.36
C GLY A 286 -2.19 20.21 -34.82
N GLU A 287 -2.00 20.08 -33.50
CA GLU A 287 -1.54 18.84 -32.87
C GLU A 287 -2.65 17.78 -32.92
N LEU A 288 -2.27 16.54 -33.25
CA LEU A 288 -3.19 15.41 -33.21
C LEU A 288 -3.30 14.91 -31.76
N VAL A 289 -4.51 14.94 -31.22
CA VAL A 289 -4.80 14.59 -29.83
C VAL A 289 -5.93 13.57 -29.72
N GLU A 290 -5.97 12.87 -28.58
CA GLU A 290 -7.08 12.02 -28.17
C GLU A 290 -7.55 12.39 -26.76
N GLU A 291 -8.83 12.17 -26.46
CA GLU A 291 -9.41 12.46 -25.15
C GLU A 291 -8.97 11.42 -24.10
N ILE A 292 -8.61 11.91 -22.91
CA ILE A 292 -8.39 11.09 -21.72
C ILE A 292 -9.72 10.99 -20.98
N HIS A 293 -10.26 9.78 -20.87
CA HIS A 293 -11.51 9.54 -20.15
C HIS A 293 -11.28 9.06 -18.71
N GLN A 294 -10.18 8.36 -18.47
CA GLN A 294 -9.79 7.83 -17.17
C GLN A 294 -8.27 7.73 -17.10
N VAL A 295 -7.69 7.97 -15.92
CA VAL A 295 -6.23 8.04 -15.78
C VAL A 295 -5.73 7.45 -14.46
N SER A 296 -4.69 6.62 -14.55
CA SER A 296 -3.87 6.21 -13.40
C SER A 296 -2.66 7.10 -13.26
N LEU A 297 -2.21 7.36 -12.04
CA LEU A 297 -1.04 8.20 -11.77
C LEU A 297 0.13 7.38 -11.23
N GLU A 298 1.26 7.44 -11.93
CA GLU A 298 2.56 6.98 -11.48
C GLU A 298 3.57 8.14 -11.47
N LEU A 299 3.24 9.16 -10.66
CA LEU A 299 4.03 10.39 -10.49
C LEU A 299 4.53 10.51 -9.05
N HIS A 300 5.79 10.90 -8.88
CA HIS A 300 6.25 11.36 -7.59
C HIS A 300 5.48 12.62 -7.16
N HIS A 301 5.45 12.86 -5.85
CA HIS A 301 4.70 13.97 -5.30
C HIS A 301 5.10 15.32 -5.90
N HIS A 302 6.40 15.57 -6.08
CA HIS A 302 6.89 16.81 -6.69
C HIS A 302 6.49 16.94 -8.17
N GLU A 303 6.39 15.83 -8.91
CA GLU A 303 5.94 15.82 -10.31
C GLU A 303 4.45 16.16 -10.41
N LEU A 304 3.63 15.63 -9.49
CA LEU A 304 2.22 15.97 -9.39
C LEU A 304 2.04 17.47 -9.13
N LEU A 305 2.79 18.04 -8.17
CA LEU A 305 2.69 19.47 -7.84
C LEU A 305 3.28 20.41 -8.91
N ALA A 306 4.08 19.89 -9.82
CA ALA A 306 4.61 20.66 -10.96
C ALA A 306 3.59 20.82 -12.10
N LEU A 307 2.49 20.07 -12.08
CA LEU A 307 1.41 20.21 -13.06
C LEU A 307 0.67 21.55 -12.86
N ARG A 308 0.20 22.13 -13.97
CA ARG A 308 -0.66 23.32 -13.91
C ARG A 308 -1.93 23.00 -13.14
N TYR A 309 -2.43 23.99 -12.40
CA TYR A 309 -3.60 23.82 -11.53
C TYR A 309 -4.83 23.32 -12.29
N GLU A 310 -5.09 23.85 -13.49
CA GLU A 310 -6.23 23.43 -14.33
C GLU A 310 -6.08 21.97 -14.80
N VAL A 311 -4.85 21.52 -15.03
CA VAL A 311 -4.58 20.11 -15.38
C VAL A 311 -4.86 19.21 -14.17
N LEU A 312 -4.48 19.63 -12.96
CA LEU A 312 -4.78 18.88 -11.73
C LEU A 312 -6.29 18.73 -11.51
N GLN A 313 -7.07 19.79 -11.75
CA GLN A 313 -8.54 19.71 -11.66
C GLN A 313 -9.11 18.68 -12.63
N GLU A 314 -8.70 18.73 -13.91
CA GLU A 314 -9.21 17.80 -14.93
C GLU A 314 -8.73 16.35 -14.72
N ILE A 315 -7.50 16.15 -14.21
CA ILE A 315 -7.04 14.83 -13.76
C ILE A 315 -7.89 14.35 -12.60
N SER A 316 -8.21 15.20 -11.62
CA SER A 316 -8.99 14.79 -10.44
C SER A 316 -10.39 14.28 -10.79
N LEU A 317 -11.00 14.82 -11.84
CA LEU A 317 -12.30 14.36 -12.34
C LEU A 317 -12.23 12.95 -12.96
N ARG A 318 -11.08 12.56 -13.51
CA ARG A 318 -10.90 11.33 -14.31
C ARG A 318 -10.03 10.27 -13.62
N CYS A 319 -9.30 10.65 -12.58
CA CYS A 319 -8.44 9.74 -11.86
C CYS A 319 -9.29 8.85 -10.96
N PHE A 320 -9.18 7.55 -11.19
CA PHE A 320 -9.89 6.55 -10.40
C PHE A 320 -9.25 6.31 -9.02
N ASN A 321 -8.01 6.76 -8.81
CA ASN A 321 -7.43 6.88 -7.48
C ASN A 321 -7.60 8.32 -7.00
N ASP A 322 -8.52 8.54 -6.05
CA ASP A 322 -8.95 9.88 -5.66
C ASP A 322 -7.84 10.76 -5.08
N MET A 323 -7.79 12.03 -5.44
CA MET A 323 -6.75 12.95 -4.96
C MET A 323 -6.73 13.12 -3.44
N ARG A 324 -7.86 12.97 -2.75
CA ARG A 324 -7.92 12.94 -1.28
C ARG A 324 -7.16 11.73 -0.74
N THR A 325 -7.18 10.59 -1.44
CA THR A 325 -6.36 9.43 -1.10
C THR A 325 -4.87 9.70 -1.30
N LEU A 326 -4.49 10.29 -2.44
CA LEU A 326 -3.08 10.57 -2.75
C LEU A 326 -2.45 11.62 -1.82
N LEU A 327 -3.21 12.65 -1.44
CA LEU A 327 -2.72 13.82 -0.69
C LEU A 327 -2.94 13.71 0.82
N LEU A 328 -4.00 13.02 1.26
CA LEU A 328 -4.32 12.86 2.68
C LEU A 328 -4.00 11.45 3.19
N VAL A 329 -4.60 10.42 2.61
CA VAL A 329 -4.53 9.05 3.16
C VAL A 329 -3.12 8.45 3.10
N HIS A 330 -2.39 8.75 2.02
CA HIS A 330 -1.00 8.31 1.87
C HIS A 330 -0.02 9.00 2.84
N ASP A 331 -0.40 10.15 3.41
CA ASP A 331 0.44 10.89 4.35
C ASP A 331 0.45 10.18 5.71
N LYS A 332 1.63 9.84 6.23
CA LYS A 332 1.77 9.11 7.50
C LYS A 332 1.20 9.89 8.69
N ARG A 333 1.04 11.21 8.58
CA ARG A 333 0.34 12.02 9.60
C ARG A 333 -1.12 11.59 9.75
N MET A 334 -1.76 11.03 8.72
CA MET A 334 -3.12 10.49 8.81
C MET A 334 -3.24 9.44 9.92
N LEU A 335 -2.25 8.57 10.09
CA LEU A 335 -2.27 7.58 11.18
C LEU A 335 -2.23 8.23 12.57
N GLY A 336 -1.49 9.34 12.73
CA GLY A 336 -1.47 10.11 13.97
C GLY A 336 -2.80 10.82 14.23
N ILE A 337 -3.42 11.41 13.19
CA ILE A 337 -4.74 12.02 13.29
C ILE A 337 -5.78 10.98 13.73
N VAL A 338 -5.81 9.80 13.11
CA VAL A 338 -6.72 8.71 13.49
C VAL A 338 -6.58 8.34 14.97
N LEU A 339 -5.35 8.28 15.49
CA LEU A 339 -5.09 7.97 16.90
C LEU A 339 -5.55 9.08 17.85
N GLU A 340 -5.36 10.35 17.48
CA GLU A 340 -5.79 11.49 18.28
C GLU A 340 -7.31 11.72 18.24
N GLU A 341 -7.99 11.32 17.16
CA GLU A 341 -9.45 11.45 16.99
C GLU A 341 -10.26 10.33 17.66
N MET A 342 -9.60 9.34 18.29
CA MET A 342 -10.26 8.15 18.84
C MET A 342 -11.46 8.47 19.76
N ASP A 343 -11.28 9.38 20.72
CA ASP A 343 -12.34 9.72 21.66
C ASP A 343 -13.50 10.45 20.97
N SER A 344 -13.18 11.30 19.99
CA SER A 344 -14.17 11.98 19.13
C SER A 344 -14.98 10.98 18.30
N PHE A 345 -14.34 9.94 17.74
CA PHE A 345 -15.04 8.90 16.99
C PHE A 345 -16.05 8.15 17.85
N VAL A 346 -15.69 7.82 19.10
CA VAL A 346 -16.60 7.13 20.02
C VAL A 346 -17.72 8.05 20.47
N ALA A 347 -17.40 9.29 20.84
CA ALA A 347 -18.38 10.27 21.29
C ALA A 347 -19.42 10.64 20.21
N ARG A 348 -19.02 10.64 18.94
CA ARG A 348 -19.89 10.89 17.78
C ARG A 348 -20.47 9.62 17.16
N GLU A 349 -20.26 8.46 17.78
CA GLU A 349 -20.75 7.15 17.32
C GLU A 349 -20.28 6.75 15.91
N VAL A 350 -19.18 7.34 15.44
CA VAL A 350 -18.50 6.92 14.19
C VAL A 350 -17.91 5.53 14.36
N LEU A 351 -17.34 5.27 15.55
CA LEU A 351 -16.79 3.98 15.91
C LEU A 351 -17.36 3.51 17.25
N THR A 352 -17.50 2.20 17.40
CA THR A 352 -17.73 1.59 18.71
C THR A 352 -16.47 1.68 19.58
N PRO A 353 -16.58 1.61 20.92
CA PRO A 353 -15.41 1.52 21.79
C PRO A 353 -14.47 0.36 21.44
N GLN A 354 -15.04 -0.76 20.96
CA GLN A 354 -14.28 -1.93 20.49
C GLN A 354 -13.52 -1.61 19.20
N GLY A 355 -14.15 -0.92 18.25
CA GLY A 355 -13.49 -0.44 17.02
C GLY A 355 -12.35 0.52 17.32
N ALA A 356 -12.58 1.52 18.19
CA ALA A 356 -11.52 2.44 18.62
C ALA A 356 -10.34 1.69 19.29
N SER A 357 -10.63 0.69 20.14
CA SER A 357 -9.60 -0.18 20.74
C SER A 357 -8.84 -0.99 19.69
N LEU A 358 -9.54 -1.49 18.65
CA LEU A 358 -8.92 -2.20 17.53
C LEU A 358 -7.93 -1.30 16.77
N LEU A 359 -8.27 -0.03 16.50
CA LEU A 359 -7.34 0.92 15.88
C LEU A 359 -6.11 1.19 16.75
N LYS A 360 -6.31 1.43 18.06
CA LYS A 360 -5.21 1.67 19.01
C LYS A 360 -4.24 0.50 19.09
N GLN A 361 -4.76 -0.71 18.94
CA GLN A 361 -3.96 -1.94 18.93
C GLN A 361 -3.39 -2.26 17.53
N GLY A 362 -4.05 -1.82 16.47
CA GLY A 362 -3.72 -2.14 15.09
C GLY A 362 -2.83 -1.13 14.38
N ILE A 363 -2.70 0.10 14.89
CA ILE A 363 -1.86 1.15 14.31
C ILE A 363 -0.58 1.33 15.16
N CYS A 364 0.55 1.54 14.50
CA CYS A 364 1.77 1.98 15.17
C CYS A 364 1.54 3.35 15.84
N HIS A 365 1.85 3.47 17.12
CA HIS A 365 1.76 4.75 17.83
C HIS A 365 2.55 5.84 17.08
N THR A 366 1.82 6.83 16.56
CA THR A 366 2.34 7.86 15.67
C THR A 366 1.98 9.22 16.27
N ILE A 367 3.00 10.02 16.56
CA ILE A 367 2.88 11.35 17.15
C ILE A 367 3.04 12.39 16.04
N LEU A 368 2.14 13.37 16.03
CA LEU A 368 2.14 14.46 15.06
C LEU A 368 3.13 15.57 15.47
N PRO A 369 3.81 16.19 14.50
CA PRO A 369 4.47 17.49 14.69
C PRO A 369 3.51 18.51 15.30
N GLY A 370 4.03 19.34 16.20
CA GLY A 370 3.26 20.37 16.90
C GLY A 370 2.18 19.89 17.88
N SER A 371 2.05 18.59 18.11
CA SER A 371 1.09 18.05 19.07
C SER A 371 1.54 18.24 20.52
N SER A 372 0.58 18.20 21.45
CA SER A 372 0.86 18.11 22.90
C SER A 372 1.61 16.83 23.26
N HIS A 373 1.35 15.72 22.56
CA HIS A 373 2.07 14.47 22.70
C HIS A 373 3.57 14.60 22.39
N LEU A 374 3.93 15.38 21.36
CA LEU A 374 5.33 15.69 21.06
C LEU A 374 5.98 16.51 22.17
N ALA A 375 5.30 17.55 22.67
CA ALA A 375 5.82 18.35 23.79
C ALA A 375 6.10 17.48 25.03
N HIS A 376 5.19 16.55 25.35
CA HIS A 376 5.40 15.60 26.43
C HIS A 376 6.57 14.65 26.17
N LEU A 377 6.70 14.11 24.96
CA LEU A 377 7.82 13.24 24.59
C LEU A 377 9.17 13.96 24.72
N ILE A 378 9.26 15.23 24.33
CA ILE A 378 10.48 16.04 24.48
C ILE A 378 10.90 16.12 25.94
N GLU A 379 9.96 16.44 26.85
CA GLU A 379 10.23 16.48 28.30
C GLU A 379 10.68 15.11 28.84
N GLN A 380 10.04 14.03 28.41
CA GLN A 380 10.43 12.68 28.83
C GLN A 380 11.82 12.31 28.33
N CYS A 381 12.17 12.62 27.08
CA CYS A 381 13.50 12.35 26.52
C CYS A 381 14.61 13.15 27.23
N ARG A 382 14.31 14.36 27.75
CA ARG A 382 15.26 15.12 28.57
C ARG A 382 15.54 14.45 29.92
N GLN A 383 14.56 13.76 30.48
CA GLN A 383 14.68 13.05 31.76
C GLN A 383 15.24 11.63 31.60
N GLN A 384 14.93 10.97 30.49
CA GLN A 384 15.26 9.57 30.20
C GLN A 384 16.05 9.47 28.89
N ARG A 385 17.38 9.45 29.00
CA ARG A 385 18.30 9.49 27.84
C ARG A 385 18.10 8.33 26.86
N ASP A 386 17.72 7.17 27.36
CA ASP A 386 17.56 5.94 26.54
C ASP A 386 16.18 5.84 25.88
N LEU A 387 15.22 6.71 26.24
CA LEU A 387 13.86 6.68 25.68
C LEU A 387 13.84 6.87 24.16
N LYS A 388 14.85 7.56 23.60
CA LYS A 388 14.99 7.77 22.15
C LYS A 388 15.03 6.45 21.36
N ASP A 389 15.54 5.37 21.95
CA ASP A 389 15.73 4.08 21.27
C ASP A 389 14.39 3.39 20.94
N GLU A 390 13.33 3.80 21.63
CA GLU A 390 11.95 3.35 21.43
C GLU A 390 11.23 4.09 20.30
N TYR A 391 11.89 5.05 19.63
CA TYR A 391 11.28 5.88 18.61
C TYR A 391 12.12 5.97 17.33
N LEU A 392 11.45 6.33 16.25
CA LEU A 392 12.04 6.64 14.97
C LEU A 392 11.29 7.81 14.32
N LEU A 393 11.97 8.50 13.41
CA LEU A 393 11.39 9.53 12.57
C LEU A 393 11.19 8.96 11.17
N LYS A 394 9.99 9.14 10.61
CA LYS A 394 9.70 8.79 9.20
C LYS A 394 9.30 10.04 8.42
N PRO A 395 9.83 10.25 7.21
CA PRO A 395 9.29 11.28 6.31
C PRO A 395 7.80 11.03 6.06
N ALA A 396 6.98 12.03 6.33
CA ALA A 396 5.52 11.93 6.33
C ALA A 396 4.95 11.46 4.99
N ARG A 397 5.56 11.90 3.88
CA ARG A 397 5.13 11.62 2.50
C ARG A 397 6.11 10.75 1.70
N GLY A 398 7.13 10.22 2.37
CA GLY A 398 8.13 9.34 1.78
C GLY A 398 7.65 7.90 1.68
N GLY A 399 8.32 7.09 0.85
CA GLY A 399 8.11 5.66 0.73
C GLY A 399 9.44 4.91 0.77
N LYS A 400 9.40 3.59 0.57
CA LYS A 400 10.60 2.73 0.40
C LYS A 400 11.63 2.82 1.54
N GLY A 401 11.20 3.29 2.72
CA GLY A 401 12.06 3.43 3.91
C GLY A 401 13.13 4.52 3.82
N GLU A 402 13.13 5.33 2.75
CA GLU A 402 14.11 6.40 2.59
C GLU A 402 13.92 7.50 3.64
N GLY A 403 15.04 8.01 4.17
CA GLY A 403 15.04 9.08 5.16
C GLY A 403 14.56 8.69 6.55
N ILE A 404 14.33 7.40 6.86
CA ILE A 404 14.02 6.96 8.22
C ILE A 404 15.23 7.19 9.12
N VAL A 405 14.99 7.81 10.28
CA VAL A 405 16.01 8.05 11.30
C VAL A 405 15.62 7.29 12.56
N LEU A 406 16.47 6.37 13.00
CA LEU A 406 16.25 5.59 14.23
C LEU A 406 16.84 6.38 15.41
N GLY A 407 16.07 6.54 16.50
CA GLY A 407 16.58 7.24 17.69
C GLY A 407 17.78 6.54 18.33
N GLU A 408 17.86 5.20 18.19
CA GLU A 408 19.03 4.41 18.62
C GLU A 408 20.34 4.86 17.96
N ASN A 409 20.27 5.38 16.73
CA ASN A 409 21.43 5.84 15.97
C ASN A 409 21.80 7.31 16.25
N MET A 410 21.11 7.98 17.16
CA MET A 410 21.36 9.38 17.52
C MET A 410 21.82 9.50 18.98
N THR A 411 22.60 10.54 19.29
CA THR A 411 22.84 10.94 20.68
C THR A 411 21.56 11.51 21.31
N PRO A 412 21.34 11.39 22.63
CA PRO A 412 20.17 11.97 23.30
C PRO A 412 19.95 13.46 23.01
N GLU A 413 21.02 14.25 23.00
CA GLU A 413 20.97 15.69 22.75
C GLU A 413 20.51 15.98 21.31
N ALA A 414 21.14 15.36 20.31
CA ALA A 414 20.73 15.49 18.91
C ALA A 414 19.28 15.00 18.66
N TRP A 415 18.83 13.95 19.36
CA TRP A 415 17.45 13.47 19.28
C TRP A 415 16.47 14.53 19.78
N VAL A 416 16.71 15.12 20.97
CA VAL A 416 15.87 16.19 21.51
C VAL A 416 15.84 17.40 20.59
N THR A 417 16.99 17.87 20.08
CA THR A 417 17.04 18.97 19.11
C THR A 417 16.21 18.64 17.87
N ARG A 418 16.29 17.41 17.36
CA ARG A 418 15.52 16.99 16.20
C ARG A 418 14.01 16.93 16.48
N LEU A 419 13.59 16.59 17.69
CA LEU A 419 12.19 16.66 18.10
C LEU A 419 11.70 18.11 18.26
N GLU A 420 12.55 19.00 18.78
CA GLU A 420 12.24 20.43 18.93
C GLU A 420 11.96 21.10 17.57
N GLU A 421 12.68 20.72 16.52
CA GLU A 421 12.42 21.17 15.14
C GLU A 421 11.02 20.79 14.64
N LEU A 422 10.40 19.75 15.21
CA LEU A 422 9.06 19.29 14.87
C LEU A 422 7.96 19.92 15.72
N THR A 423 8.28 20.86 16.62
CA THR A 423 7.28 21.58 17.44
C THR A 423 6.40 22.51 16.60
N SER A 424 6.85 22.89 15.40
CA SER A 424 6.00 23.52 14.40
C SER A 424 5.44 22.45 13.45
N PRO A 425 4.12 22.39 13.22
CA PRO A 425 3.54 21.50 12.22
C PRO A 425 3.81 21.98 10.79
N SER A 426 4.29 23.22 10.62
CA SER A 426 4.47 23.89 9.34
C SER A 426 5.36 23.10 8.39
N LEU A 427 5.03 23.14 7.10
CA LEU A 427 5.86 22.53 6.08
C LEU A 427 7.20 23.28 5.97
N VAL A 428 8.30 22.54 5.97
CA VAL A 428 9.64 23.11 5.77
C VAL A 428 9.85 23.30 4.28
N ALA A 429 10.16 24.53 3.85
CA ALA A 429 10.44 24.82 2.44
C ALA A 429 11.63 23.97 1.96
N GLY A 430 11.38 23.10 0.98
CA GLY A 430 12.40 22.19 0.42
C GLY A 430 12.86 21.05 1.34
N GLY A 431 12.27 20.90 2.53
CA GLY A 431 12.60 19.86 3.50
C GLY A 431 11.51 18.80 3.66
N ALA A 432 11.88 17.63 4.17
CA ALA A 432 10.90 16.60 4.53
C ALA A 432 10.24 16.92 5.88
N THR A 433 8.91 16.90 5.93
CA THR A 433 8.16 16.82 7.19
C THR A 433 8.25 15.39 7.73
N TYR A 434 8.38 15.23 9.05
CA TYR A 434 8.50 13.93 9.69
C TYR A 434 7.32 13.64 10.60
N VAL A 435 7.04 12.35 10.83
CA VAL A 435 6.26 11.88 11.97
C VAL A 435 7.18 11.14 12.93
N ILE A 436 6.84 11.17 14.22
CA ILE A 436 7.52 10.37 15.23
C ILE A 436 6.69 9.11 15.41
N GLN A 437 7.29 7.95 15.25
CA GLN A 437 6.60 6.67 15.42
C GLN A 437 7.33 5.84 16.47
N ARG A 438 6.59 5.21 17.38
CA ARG A 438 7.19 4.22 18.29
C ARG A 438 7.75 3.08 17.45
N ARG A 439 9.00 2.73 17.71
CA ARG A 439 9.66 1.57 17.12
C ARG A 439 8.93 0.31 17.55
N VAL A 440 8.46 -0.46 16.57
CA VAL A 440 7.92 -1.80 16.83
C VAL A 440 9.09 -2.77 16.93
N ARG A 441 9.26 -3.40 18.09
CA ARG A 441 10.15 -4.56 18.24
C ARG A 441 9.48 -5.71 17.51
N GLN A 442 10.09 -6.16 16.40
CA GLN A 442 9.43 -7.12 15.51
C GLN A 442 9.66 -8.56 15.92
N ALA A 443 8.61 -9.37 15.86
CA ALA A 443 8.73 -10.82 15.97
C ALA A 443 9.60 -11.37 14.83
N LYS A 444 10.40 -12.40 15.15
CA LYS A 444 11.30 -13.05 14.19
C LYS A 444 10.81 -14.46 13.88
N TYR A 445 10.97 -14.86 12.63
CA TYR A 445 10.53 -16.13 12.10
C TYR A 445 11.70 -16.86 11.43
N GLU A 446 11.63 -18.18 11.39
CA GLU A 446 12.57 -18.99 10.60
C GLU A 446 12.29 -18.78 9.11
N ILE A 447 13.17 -18.05 8.43
CA ILE A 447 13.04 -17.69 7.02
C ILE A 447 14.26 -18.20 6.26
N LEU A 448 14.02 -18.87 5.13
CA LEU A 448 15.05 -19.25 4.16
C LEU A 448 14.95 -18.34 2.94
N LEU A 449 15.80 -17.30 2.88
CA LEU A 449 15.80 -16.35 1.75
C LEU A 449 16.59 -16.86 0.55
N LYS A 450 17.74 -17.50 0.82
CA LYS A 450 18.66 -18.05 -0.18
C LYS A 450 19.35 -19.27 0.42
N ASP A 451 19.60 -20.28 -0.40
CA ASP A 451 20.28 -21.51 0.03
C ASP A 451 21.67 -21.24 0.61
N ALA A 452 22.44 -20.36 -0.02
CA ALA A 452 23.79 -20.02 0.43
C ALA A 452 23.84 -19.44 1.86
N THR A 453 22.75 -18.85 2.34
CA THR A 453 22.68 -18.23 3.68
C THR A 453 22.02 -19.13 4.72
N GLY A 454 21.40 -20.24 4.32
CA GLY A 454 20.63 -21.09 5.21
C GLY A 454 19.42 -20.40 5.86
N VAL A 455 18.81 -21.09 6.82
CA VAL A 455 17.67 -20.58 7.60
C VAL A 455 18.15 -19.52 8.58
N GLN A 456 17.45 -18.38 8.61
CA GLN A 456 17.74 -17.24 9.48
C GLN A 456 16.51 -16.89 10.33
N HIS A 457 16.74 -16.25 11.47
CA HIS A 457 15.67 -15.70 12.30
C HIS A 457 15.47 -14.22 11.97
N LEU A 458 14.55 -13.93 11.05
CA LEU A 458 14.36 -12.60 10.48
C LEU A 458 12.96 -12.05 10.73
N PRO A 459 12.80 -10.72 10.84
CA PRO A 459 11.48 -10.11 10.80
C PRO A 459 10.86 -10.26 9.42
N ILE A 460 9.52 -10.27 9.39
CA ILE A 460 8.73 -10.19 8.17
C ILE A 460 7.79 -8.99 8.25
N VAL A 461 7.64 -8.27 7.15
CA VAL A 461 6.73 -7.14 7.01
C VAL A 461 5.64 -7.55 6.04
N GLY A 462 4.39 -7.56 6.51
CA GLY A 462 3.24 -7.89 5.70
C GLY A 462 2.64 -6.65 5.04
N THR A 463 1.91 -6.87 3.95
CA THR A 463 0.99 -5.89 3.41
C THR A 463 -0.39 -6.51 3.26
N TYR A 464 -1.42 -5.70 3.11
CA TYR A 464 -2.71 -6.14 2.61
C TYR A 464 -3.26 -5.11 1.63
N HIS A 465 -4.29 -5.48 0.89
CA HIS A 465 -4.85 -4.64 -0.16
C HIS A 465 -6.32 -4.31 0.12
N ALA A 466 -6.71 -3.10 -0.26
CA ALA A 466 -8.10 -2.67 -0.23
C ALA A 466 -8.43 -1.82 -1.47
N ILE A 467 -9.67 -1.94 -1.97
CA ILE A 467 -10.22 -1.08 -3.02
C ILE A 467 -11.56 -0.55 -2.56
N HIS A 468 -11.78 0.76 -2.69
CA HIS A 468 -12.98 1.45 -2.22
C HIS A 468 -13.32 1.14 -0.75
N GLY A 469 -12.29 0.90 0.06
CA GLY A 469 -12.41 0.58 1.47
C GLY A 469 -12.69 -0.89 1.77
N GLU A 470 -12.96 -1.72 0.77
CA GLU A 470 -13.16 -3.15 0.95
C GLU A 470 -11.82 -3.86 1.11
N PHE A 471 -11.68 -4.69 2.13
CA PHE A 471 -10.52 -5.57 2.27
C PHE A 471 -10.56 -6.64 1.18
N LEU A 472 -9.47 -6.76 0.43
CA LEU A 472 -9.38 -7.71 -0.67
C LEU A 472 -8.59 -8.95 -0.33
N GLY A 473 -7.63 -8.85 0.59
CA GLY A 473 -6.79 -9.99 0.92
C GLY A 473 -5.43 -9.57 1.44
N ILE A 474 -4.72 -10.55 1.98
CA ILE A 474 -3.33 -10.37 2.38
C ILE A 474 -2.45 -10.18 1.14
N GLY A 475 -1.51 -9.25 1.23
CA GLY A 475 -0.51 -9.03 0.20
C GLY A 475 0.75 -9.87 0.43
N ILE A 476 1.84 -9.41 -0.15
CA ILE A 476 3.14 -10.05 -0.01
C ILE A 476 3.72 -9.83 1.39
N TRP A 477 4.57 -10.76 1.80
CA TRP A 477 5.51 -10.57 2.91
C TRP A 477 6.86 -10.17 2.36
N ARG A 478 7.54 -9.24 3.03
CA ARG A 478 8.93 -8.86 2.72
C ARG A 478 9.83 -9.19 3.89
N SER A 479 11.00 -9.71 3.59
CA SER A 479 12.03 -9.97 4.60
C SER A 479 13.41 -9.67 4.05
N SER A 480 14.29 -9.18 4.94
CA SER A 480 15.69 -8.91 4.63
C SER A 480 16.52 -8.97 5.92
N PRO A 481 17.83 -9.20 5.84
CA PRO A 481 18.73 -9.11 7.00
C PRO A 481 18.89 -7.68 7.56
N GLY A 482 18.54 -6.65 6.77
CA GLY A 482 18.67 -5.25 7.16
C GLY A 482 17.55 -4.75 8.07
N PRO A 483 17.72 -3.56 8.69
CA PRO A 483 16.73 -2.97 9.59
C PRO A 483 15.44 -2.53 8.87
N VAL A 484 15.48 -2.39 7.54
CA VAL A 484 14.35 -1.94 6.71
C VAL A 484 14.12 -2.95 5.58
N CYS A 485 13.02 -3.71 5.68
CA CYS A 485 12.65 -4.75 4.72
C CYS A 485 12.02 -4.17 3.44
N THR A 486 12.84 -3.66 2.53
CA THR A 486 12.39 -3.09 1.25
C THR A 486 12.90 -3.88 0.05
N LEU A 487 12.04 -4.10 -0.95
CA LEU A 487 12.39 -4.83 -2.17
C LEU A 487 13.40 -4.08 -3.03
N SER A 488 13.33 -2.74 -3.04
CA SER A 488 14.27 -1.88 -3.77
C SER A 488 15.71 -2.00 -3.28
N HIS A 489 15.94 -2.49 -2.06
CA HIS A 489 17.28 -2.69 -1.48
C HIS A 489 17.69 -4.17 -1.40
N GLY A 490 17.15 -5.00 -2.31
CA GLY A 490 17.52 -6.42 -2.41
C GLY A 490 16.83 -7.34 -1.40
N GLY A 491 15.73 -6.88 -0.80
CA GLY A 491 14.84 -7.73 0.00
C GLY A 491 14.14 -8.79 -0.86
N THR A 492 13.73 -9.89 -0.23
CA THR A 492 12.97 -10.98 -0.86
C THR A 492 11.50 -10.83 -0.50
N TRP A 493 10.61 -11.32 -1.37
CA TRP A 493 9.18 -11.37 -1.09
C TRP A 493 8.62 -12.80 -1.11
N MET A 494 7.57 -13.02 -0.31
CA MET A 494 6.87 -14.30 -0.14
C MET A 494 5.36 -14.08 -0.30
N CYS A 495 4.66 -15.11 -0.77
CA CYS A 495 3.20 -15.15 -0.76
C CYS A 495 2.68 -15.94 0.44
N SER A 496 1.36 -16.02 0.57
CA SER A 496 0.68 -16.64 1.71
C SER A 496 -0.09 -17.89 1.28
N VAL A 497 -0.19 -18.86 2.19
CA VAL A 497 -1.07 -20.04 2.04
C VAL A 497 -1.90 -20.25 3.30
N LEU A 498 -3.06 -20.87 3.15
CA LEU A 498 -3.97 -21.27 4.22
C LEU A 498 -4.02 -22.79 4.31
N GLN A 499 -4.29 -23.31 5.50
CA GLN A 499 -4.69 -24.71 5.66
C GLN A 499 -6.18 -24.87 5.30
N ASP A 500 -6.50 -25.90 4.53
CA ASP A 500 -7.86 -26.25 4.14
C ASP A 500 -8.50 -27.09 5.26
N ASP A 501 -9.42 -26.49 6.02
CA ASP A 501 -10.12 -27.12 7.15
C ASP A 501 -11.35 -27.94 6.70
N SER A 502 -11.50 -28.25 5.41
CA SER A 502 -12.71 -28.88 4.86
C SER A 502 -12.94 -30.35 5.25
N GLU A 503 -12.12 -30.95 6.11
CA GLU A 503 -12.38 -32.28 6.71
C GLU A 503 -13.16 -32.25 8.04
N GLY A 504 -13.69 -31.10 8.48
CA GLY A 504 -14.45 -30.99 9.73
C GLY A 504 -15.98 -31.19 9.64
N GLY A 505 -16.53 -31.48 8.45
CA GLY A 505 -17.97 -31.47 8.20
C GLY A 505 -18.52 -32.76 7.62
N CYS A 506 -18.67 -33.79 8.47
CA CYS A 506 -19.69 -34.83 8.27
C CYS A 506 -20.19 -35.35 9.61
#